data_AF-A0A2N3D1A8-F1
#
_entry.id   AF-A0A2N3D1A8-F1
#
_cell.length_a   1.000
_cell.length_b   1.000
_cell.length_c   1.000
_cell.angle_alpha   90.00
_cell.angle_beta   90.00
_cell.angle_gamma   90.00
#
_symmetry.space_group_name_H-M   'P 1'
#
loop_
_entity.id
_entity.type
_entity.pdbx_description
1 polymer ?
#
loop_
_entity_poly.entity_id
_entity_poly.type
_entity_poly.pdbx_seq_one_letter_code
_entity_poly.pdbx_strand_id
1 'polypeptide(L)'
;MQHQSVVHFENWAALYAATTVCCVIAALAAAIAVGVELYRERAWNEFSTARGAIGFLPRTWWRWQRRYLLATPMILMIVIAFGATLDW
;
A
#
# COMPACT_ATOMS: atom_id res chain seq x y z
N MET A 1 7.62 36.28 9.82
CA MET A 1 6.65 35.29 10.31
C MET A 1 5.91 34.56 9.17
N GLN A 2 5.50 35.24 8.09
CA GLN A 2 4.84 34.58 6.94
C GLN A 2 5.71 33.53 6.20
N HIS A 3 7.04 33.69 6.16
CA HIS A 3 7.92 32.72 5.49
C HIS A 3 7.97 31.36 6.21
N GLN A 4 7.99 31.36 7.54
CA GLN A 4 8.02 30.14 8.36
C GLN A 4 6.72 29.34 8.26
N SER A 5 5.57 30.01 8.13
CA SER A 5 4.29 29.34 7.88
C SER A 5 4.19 28.67 6.51
N VAL A 6 4.89 29.21 5.49
CA VAL A 6 4.92 28.61 4.15
C VAL A 6 5.77 27.34 4.16
N VAL A 7 6.98 27.39 4.74
CA VAL A 7 7.88 26.22 4.85
C VAL A 7 7.22 25.08 5.64
N HIS A 8 6.54 25.37 6.75
CA HIS A 8 5.79 24.36 7.48
C HIS A 8 4.71 23.68 6.63
N PHE A 9 3.96 24.45 5.84
CA PHE A 9 2.92 23.90 4.98
C PHE A 9 3.49 23.02 3.86
N GLU A 10 4.58 23.45 3.25
CA GLU A 10 5.31 22.69 2.23
C GLU A 10 5.86 21.37 2.79
N ASN A 11 6.40 21.38 4.02
CA ASN A 11 6.88 20.17 4.68
C ASN A 11 5.77 19.14 4.93
N TRP A 12 4.60 19.59 5.40
CA TRP A 12 3.44 18.71 5.55
C TRP A 12 2.98 18.15 4.20
N ALA A 13 2.92 18.99 3.16
CA ALA A 13 2.56 18.56 1.82
C ALA A 13 3.55 17.52 1.26
N ALA A 14 4.86 17.73 1.46
CA ALA A 14 5.91 16.79 1.08
C ALA A 14 5.77 15.45 1.81
N LEU A 15 5.48 15.48 3.11
CA LEU A 15 5.32 14.28 3.94
C LEU A 15 4.08 13.47 3.52
N TYR A 16 2.97 14.14 3.21
CA TYR A 16 1.79 13.48 2.65
C TYR A 16 2.07 12.89 1.26
N ALA A 17 2.74 13.63 0.38
CA ALA A 17 3.10 13.13 -0.96
C ALA A 17 4.01 11.89 -0.89
N ALA A 18 5.05 11.94 -0.05
CA ALA A 18 5.94 10.80 0.18
C ALA A 18 5.17 9.58 0.72
N THR A 19 4.27 9.80 1.68
CA THR A 19 3.41 8.74 2.22
C THR A 19 2.52 8.13 1.14
N THR A 20 1.85 8.95 0.33
CA THR A 20 0.99 8.48 -0.76
C THR A 20 1.77 7.64 -1.77
N VAL A 21 2.96 8.08 -2.18
CA VAL A 21 3.81 7.33 -3.11
C VAL A 21 4.19 5.96 -2.52
N CYS A 22 4.61 5.92 -1.26
CA CYS A 22 4.96 4.67 -0.58
C CYS A 22 3.76 3.71 -0.49
N CYS A 23 2.58 4.23 -0.13
CA CYS A 23 1.34 3.46 -0.09
C CYS A 23 0.96 2.89 -1.46
N VAL A 24 1.05 3.69 -2.52
CA VAL A 24 0.73 3.24 -3.89
C VAL A 24 1.68 2.12 -4.34
N ILE A 25 2.99 2.28 -4.12
CA ILE A 25 3.97 1.26 -4.47
C ILE A 25 3.70 -0.04 -3.71
N ALA A 26 3.46 0.04 -2.40
CA ALA A 26 3.16 -1.14 -1.59
C ALA A 26 1.85 -1.82 -2.01
N ALA A 27 0.81 -1.04 -2.33
CA ALA A 27 -0.47 -1.55 -2.82
C ALA A 27 -0.31 -2.29 -4.16
N LEU A 28 0.46 -1.71 -5.10
CA LEU A 28 0.76 -2.32 -6.40
C LEU A 28 1.59 -3.60 -6.23
N ALA A 29 2.64 -3.58 -5.41
CA ALA A 29 3.45 -4.76 -5.13
C ALA A 29 2.64 -5.89 -4.50
N ALA A 30 1.77 -5.57 -3.54
CA ALA A 30 0.85 -6.54 -2.94
C ALA A 30 -0.15 -7.08 -3.97
N ALA A 31 -0.69 -6.24 -4.86
CA ALA A 31 -1.61 -6.66 -5.93
C ALA A 31 -0.93 -7.58 -6.94
N ILE A 32 0.29 -7.25 -7.38
CA ILE A 32 1.08 -8.08 -8.29
C ILE A 32 1.39 -9.43 -7.64
N ALA A 33 1.85 -9.44 -6.39
CA ALA A 33 2.15 -10.68 -5.67
C ALA A 33 0.93 -11.59 -5.53
N VAL A 34 -0.24 -11.02 -5.20
CA VAL A 34 -1.50 -11.76 -5.17
C VAL A 34 -1.88 -12.27 -6.56
N GLY A 35 -1.78 -11.44 -7.60
CA GLY A 35 -2.07 -11.85 -8.99
C GLY A 35 -1.20 -13.01 -9.47
N VAL A 36 0.11 -12.96 -9.18
CA VAL A 36 1.05 -14.03 -9.51
C VAL A 36 0.71 -15.33 -8.78
N GLU A 37 0.35 -15.26 -7.51
CA GLU A 37 -0.09 -16.45 -6.75
C GLU A 37 -1.38 -17.04 -7.29
N LEU A 38 -2.37 -16.21 -7.61
CA LEU A 38 -3.62 -16.69 -8.18
C LEU A 38 -3.43 -17.33 -9.56
N TYR A 39 -2.52 -16.79 -10.36
CA TYR A 39 -2.13 -17.38 -11.63
C TYR A 39 -1.45 -18.74 -11.43
N ARG A 40 -0.54 -18.83 -10.46
CA ARG A 40 0.21 -20.06 -10.13
C ARG A 40 -0.66 -21.14 -9.48
N GLU A 41 -1.61 -20.77 -8.64
CA GLU A 41 -2.56 -21.69 -7.99
C GLU A 41 -3.64 -22.21 -8.97
N ARG A 42 -3.69 -21.73 -10.22
CA ARG A 42 -4.78 -22.00 -11.18
C ARG A 42 -6.15 -21.82 -10.52
N ALA A 43 -6.30 -20.79 -9.69
CA ALA A 43 -7.55 -20.48 -9.00
C ALA A 43 -8.73 -20.28 -9.96
N TRP A 44 -8.45 -20.03 -11.24
CA TRP A 44 -9.39 -20.05 -12.36
C TRP A 44 -10.23 -21.34 -12.47
N ASN A 45 -9.79 -22.48 -11.94
CA ASN A 45 -10.60 -23.70 -11.88
C ASN A 45 -11.74 -23.62 -10.84
N GLU A 46 -11.55 -22.89 -9.73
CA GLU A 46 -12.57 -22.67 -8.71
C GLU A 46 -13.66 -21.66 -9.15
N PHE A 47 -13.34 -20.79 -10.12
CA PHE A 47 -14.31 -19.85 -10.69
C PHE A 47 -15.40 -20.53 -11.54
N SER A 48 -15.26 -21.81 -11.89
CA SER A 48 -16.28 -22.55 -12.66
C SER A 48 -17.61 -22.70 -11.90
N THR A 49 -17.63 -22.45 -10.59
CA THR A 49 -18.83 -22.52 -9.75
C THR A 49 -19.06 -21.21 -9.00
N ALA A 50 -20.27 -20.63 -9.08
CA ALA A 50 -20.62 -19.36 -8.41
C ALA A 50 -20.33 -19.35 -6.89
N ARG A 51 -20.42 -20.50 -6.21
CA ARG A 51 -20.02 -20.66 -4.81
C ARG A 51 -18.51 -20.49 -4.58
N GLY A 52 -17.68 -20.90 -5.53
CA GLY A 52 -16.24 -20.71 -5.50
C GLY A 52 -15.87 -19.24 -5.61
N ALA A 53 -16.53 -18.49 -6.51
CA ALA A 53 -16.30 -17.05 -6.66
C ALA A 53 -16.65 -16.24 -5.39
N ILE A 54 -17.76 -16.57 -4.71
CA ILE A 54 -18.19 -15.87 -3.48
C ILE A 54 -17.20 -16.09 -2.32
N GLY A 55 -16.63 -17.29 -2.18
CA GLY A 55 -15.61 -17.56 -1.15
C GLY A 55 -14.22 -17.01 -1.51
N PHE A 56 -13.94 -16.89 -2.80
CA PHE A 56 -12.64 -16.52 -3.31
C PHE A 56 -12.35 -15.02 -3.21
N LEU A 57 -13.33 -14.15 -3.49
CA LEU A 57 -13.17 -12.70 -3.40
C LEU A 57 -12.73 -12.22 -1.99
N PRO A 58 -13.44 -12.53 -0.90
CA PRO A 58 -13.05 -12.06 0.43
C PRO A 58 -11.73 -12.68 0.89
N ARG A 59 -11.41 -13.91 0.48
CA ARG A 59 -10.15 -14.57 0.80
C ARG A 59 -8.96 -13.95 0.08
N THR A 60 -9.14 -13.61 -1.20
CA THR A 60 -8.14 -12.90 -2.01
C THR A 60 -7.93 -11.48 -1.50
N TRP A 61 -9.01 -10.77 -1.18
CA TRP A 61 -8.96 -9.46 -0.55
C TRP A 61 -8.20 -9.48 0.78
N TRP A 62 -8.47 -10.47 1.63
CA TRP A 62 -7.76 -10.64 2.90
C TRP A 62 -6.27 -10.93 2.72
N ARG A 63 -5.90 -11.78 1.74
CA ARG A 63 -4.50 -12.02 1.38
C ARG A 63 -3.79 -10.74 0.93
N TRP A 64 -4.45 -9.93 0.10
CA TRP A 64 -3.95 -8.63 -0.35
C TRP A 64 -3.76 -7.66 0.83
N GLN A 65 -4.77 -7.50 1.69
CA GLN A 65 -4.68 -6.63 2.85
C GLN A 65 -3.56 -7.04 3.82
N ARG A 66 -3.41 -8.35 4.08
CA ARG A 66 -2.36 -8.83 4.99
C ARG A 66 -0.96 -8.50 4.45
N ARG A 67 -0.75 -8.60 3.14
CA ARG A 67 0.51 -8.20 2.50
C ARG A 67 0.75 -6.70 2.55
N TYR A 68 -0.29 -5.91 2.31
CA TYR A 68 -0.20 -4.47 2.45
C TYR A 68 0.16 -4.06 3.88
N LEU A 69 -0.44 -4.70 4.89
CA LEU A 69 -0.13 -4.48 6.30
C LEU A 69 1.26 -4.99 6.73
N LEU A 70 1.85 -5.93 5.99
CA LEU A 70 3.25 -6.30 6.18
C LEU A 70 4.21 -5.22 5.65
N ALA A 71 3.77 -4.40 4.68
CA ALA A 71 4.55 -3.29 4.15
C ALA A 71 4.46 -2.03 5.03
N THR A 72 3.42 -1.87 5.86
CA THR A 72 3.27 -0.71 6.76
C THR A 72 4.48 -0.36 7.63
N PRO A 73 5.19 -1.30 8.30
CA PRO A 73 6.38 -0.93 9.07
C PRO A 73 7.48 -0.30 8.20
N MET A 74 7.63 -0.76 6.95
CA MET A 74 8.59 -0.19 6.01
C MET A 74 8.16 1.20 5.54
N ILE A 75 6.86 1.37 5.22
CA ILE A 75 6.28 2.67 4.84
C ILE A 75 6.50 3.69 5.97
N LEU A 76 6.20 3.31 7.21
CA LEU A 76 6.40 4.17 8.38
C LEU A 76 7.88 4.54 8.56
N MET A 77 8.79 3.57 8.42
CA MET A 77 10.23 3.83 8.52
C MET A 77 10.71 4.84 7.48
N ILE A 78 10.28 4.70 6.22
CA ILE A 78 10.65 5.62 5.13
C ILE A 78 10.08 7.02 5.39
N VAL A 79 8.80 7.13 5.74
CA VAL A 79 8.13 8.42 5.95
C VAL A 79 8.71 9.14 7.18
N ILE A 80 9.00 8.42 8.26
CA ILE A 80 9.63 9.00 9.46
C ILE A 80 11.05 9.47 9.13
N ALA A 81 11.85 8.65 8.45
CA ALA A 81 13.20 9.04 8.04
C ALA A 81 13.18 10.25 7.11
N PHE A 82 12.25 10.30 6.14
CA PHE A 82 12.06 11.44 5.26
C PHE A 82 11.64 12.70 6.04
N GLY A 83 10.67 12.57 6.95
CA GLY A 83 10.25 13.69 7.81
C GLY A 83 11.37 14.24 8.69
N ALA A 84 12.30 13.40 9.11
CA ALA A 84 13.50 13.83 9.86
C ALA A 84 14.52 14.61 9.01
N THR A 85 14.42 14.56 7.68
CA THR A 85 15.27 15.34 6.76
C THR A 85 14.72 16.72 6.41
N LEU A 86 13.47 17.02 6.80
CA LEU A 86 12.83 18.30 6.53
C LEU A 86 13.23 19.33 7.60
N ASP A 87 13.49 20.56 7.17
CA ASP A 87 13.75 21.70 8.07
C ASP A 87 12.42 22.19 8.65
N TRP A 88 12.14 21.80 9.90
CA TRP A 88 10.93 22.17 10.65
C TRP A 88 11.02 23.55 11.27
#